data_AF-A0A1X7TQY7-F1
#
_entry.id   AF-A0A1X7TQY7-F1
#
_cell.length_a   1.000
_cell.length_b   1.000
_cell.length_c   1.000
_cell.angle_alpha   90.00
_cell.angle_beta   90.00
_cell.angle_gamma   90.00
#
_symmetry.space_group_name_H-M   'P 1'
#
loop_
_entity.id
_entity.type
_entity.pdbx_description
1 polymer ?
#
loop_
_entity_poly.entity_id
_entity_poly.type
_entity_poly.pdbx_seq_one_letter_code
_entity_poly.pdbx_strand_id
1 'polypeptide(L)'
;MLLYLSNNKHVTSVKVDASFNMTIQASNYASFYDDARQAWSLHFTSTEDAVKLAKEIAVCKANSVGPAFSQLLKQDLVLGEGQPVDKGDSVEVVYTGCLLENNGIGKVFDSNDKGFRFKVGAGKVIRGWDEGTVGLCKGGRRVLIIPSSLAYGSQGVSGRIPPNANLVFDVEVKKVKHSKEKKQEVTIATPPKIDTPPIDRKSSDTVRDRTQSFEDQLVQHQTTEVRLELAKLVSKVEDISGKIDKMREEGADSGLGGALAARGPSPSMEATVLLHNIQRIIQDNEHLKRDVFEKSARIETQNTKIAELLERNQRFVEQSNTMMEQRSDTFKNTAAQSQVKVLQLEQEKVQLTTDLSSTTAQLSTLHMEMSNIRKNESDLKQQLATTVAELHQNTQNFTILKQKQDEPAAKQDEPTKDSPETTKAKPPPNPLFGDDDDDDKDEWWN
;
A
#
# COMPACT_ATOMS: atom_id res chain seq x y z
N MET A 1 15.33 -18.54 8.45
CA MET A 1 16.63 -19.08 7.98
C MET A 1 16.39 -19.79 6.67
N LEU A 2 17.13 -19.46 5.61
CA LEU A 2 17.02 -20.13 4.31
C LEU A 2 18.21 -21.08 4.10
N LEU A 3 17.89 -22.36 3.93
CA LEU A 3 18.86 -23.44 3.69
C LEU A 3 18.79 -23.85 2.21
N TYR A 4 19.94 -24.02 1.56
CA TYR A 4 19.99 -24.59 0.22
C TYR A 4 19.78 -26.11 0.31
N LEU A 5 18.61 -26.59 -0.11
CA LEU A 5 18.11 -27.96 0.09
C LEU A 5 19.11 -29.08 -0.26
N SER A 6 19.92 -28.93 -1.31
CA SER A 6 20.88 -29.98 -1.73
C SER A 6 22.21 -29.98 -0.98
N ASN A 7 22.59 -28.88 -0.33
CA ASN A 7 23.92 -28.73 0.30
C ASN A 7 23.86 -28.42 1.80
N ASN A 8 22.65 -28.27 2.36
CA ASN A 8 22.38 -27.88 3.75
C ASN A 8 23.15 -26.62 4.21
N LYS A 9 23.54 -25.78 3.25
CA LYS A 9 24.36 -24.58 3.48
C LYS A 9 23.43 -23.43 3.85
N HIS A 10 23.77 -22.73 4.94
CA HIS A 10 23.13 -21.45 5.28
C HIS A 10 23.36 -20.44 4.16
N VAL A 11 22.28 -19.93 3.56
CA VAL A 11 22.36 -18.91 2.51
C VAL A 11 22.14 -17.53 3.11
N THR A 12 21.01 -17.33 3.79
CA THR A 12 20.67 -16.06 4.44
C THR A 12 19.67 -16.24 5.59
N SER A 13 19.66 -15.28 6.49
CA SER A 13 18.70 -15.15 7.58
C SER A 13 18.07 -13.76 7.51
N VAL A 14 16.75 -13.70 7.32
CA VAL A 14 15.98 -12.45 7.31
C VAL A 14 15.02 -12.43 8.49
N LYS A 15 14.88 -11.26 9.11
CA LYS A 15 13.92 -11.02 10.18
C LYS A 15 12.54 -10.73 9.55
N VAL A 16 11.52 -11.47 9.97
CA VAL A 16 10.14 -11.22 9.54
C VAL A 16 9.49 -10.29 10.56
N ASP A 17 9.25 -9.04 10.17
CA ASP A 17 8.42 -8.09 10.90
C ASP A 17 7.06 -7.86 10.19
N ALA A 18 6.23 -6.96 10.71
CA ALA A 18 4.91 -6.65 10.16
C ALA A 18 4.95 -6.06 8.72
N SER A 19 6.03 -5.35 8.39
CA SER A 19 6.25 -4.70 7.11
C SER A 19 6.88 -5.61 6.06
N PHE A 20 7.52 -6.71 6.50
CA PHE A 20 8.13 -7.72 5.64
C PHE A 20 7.16 -8.17 4.55
N ASN A 21 7.58 -8.06 3.29
CA ASN A 21 6.77 -8.42 2.13
C ASN A 21 7.48 -9.50 1.31
N MET A 22 6.84 -10.67 1.22
CA MET A 22 7.18 -11.71 0.26
C MET A 22 6.05 -11.81 -0.76
N THR A 23 6.38 -11.53 -2.02
CA THR A 23 5.46 -11.63 -3.14
C THR A 23 5.59 -13.01 -3.79
N ILE A 24 4.52 -13.79 -3.79
CA ILE A 24 4.42 -14.99 -4.63
C ILE A 24 4.27 -14.55 -6.09
N GLN A 25 4.98 -15.22 -6.99
CA GLN A 25 4.97 -14.98 -8.43
C GLN A 25 4.46 -16.23 -9.18
N ALA A 26 4.34 -16.15 -10.51
CA ALA A 26 4.03 -17.30 -11.35
C ALA A 26 5.13 -18.39 -11.25
N SER A 27 4.80 -19.61 -11.69
CA SER A 27 5.75 -20.74 -11.80
C SER A 27 6.47 -21.10 -10.48
N ASN A 28 5.77 -21.02 -9.36
CA ASN A 28 6.29 -21.33 -8.01
C ASN A 28 7.54 -20.52 -7.62
N TYR A 29 7.67 -19.28 -8.09
CA TYR A 29 8.66 -18.34 -7.56
C TYR A 29 8.08 -17.49 -6.42
N ALA A 30 8.92 -17.09 -5.48
CA ALA A 30 8.61 -16.01 -4.53
C ALA A 30 9.79 -15.06 -4.42
N SER A 31 9.52 -13.77 -4.29
CA SER A 31 10.53 -12.73 -4.14
C SER A 31 10.32 -11.93 -2.87
N PHE A 32 11.40 -11.64 -2.15
CA PHE A 32 11.42 -10.74 -0.99
C PHE A 32 12.72 -9.92 -0.97
N TYR A 33 12.76 -8.90 -0.10
CA TYR A 33 13.96 -8.12 0.18
C TYR A 33 14.44 -8.42 1.61
N ASP A 34 15.75 -8.47 1.82
CA ASP A 34 16.33 -8.56 3.15
C ASP A 34 16.58 -7.18 3.79
N ASP A 35 17.10 -7.19 5.02
CA ASP A 35 17.40 -5.98 5.80
C ASP A 35 18.47 -5.09 5.12
N ALA A 36 19.29 -5.64 4.22
CA ALA A 36 20.26 -4.93 3.40
C ALA A 36 19.68 -4.45 2.05
N ARG A 37 18.36 -4.62 1.84
CA ARG A 37 17.62 -4.36 0.59
C ARG A 37 18.09 -5.19 -0.61
N GLN A 38 18.79 -6.29 -0.39
CA GLN A 38 19.13 -7.24 -1.45
C GLN A 38 17.86 -8.00 -1.85
N ALA A 39 17.62 -8.09 -3.16
CA ALA A 39 16.51 -8.87 -3.71
C ALA A 39 16.85 -10.36 -3.71
N TRP A 40 15.96 -11.18 -3.16
CA TRP A 40 16.07 -12.63 -3.13
C TRP A 40 14.90 -13.26 -3.87
N SER A 41 15.20 -14.26 -4.70
CA SER A 41 14.21 -15.07 -5.41
C SER A 41 14.34 -16.54 -4.98
N LEU A 42 13.25 -17.10 -4.48
CA LEU A 42 13.11 -18.51 -4.14
C LEU A 42 12.29 -19.21 -5.23
N HIS A 43 12.65 -20.45 -5.54
CA HIS A 43 11.86 -21.34 -6.39
C HIS A 43 11.45 -22.56 -5.57
N PHE A 44 10.16 -22.92 -5.61
CA PHE A 44 9.60 -24.04 -4.86
C PHE A 44 9.29 -25.21 -5.77
N THR A 45 9.64 -26.40 -5.29
CA THR A 45 9.34 -27.70 -5.93
C THR A 45 7.85 -27.95 -6.09
N SER A 46 7.04 -27.51 -5.12
CA SER A 46 5.58 -27.59 -5.16
C SER A 46 4.95 -26.24 -4.82
N THR A 47 3.79 -25.97 -5.41
CA THR A 47 2.94 -24.84 -5.01
C THR A 47 2.49 -24.98 -3.55
N GLU A 48 2.33 -26.22 -3.05
CA GLU A 48 1.96 -26.47 -1.65
C GLU A 48 3.05 -26.02 -0.68
N ASP A 49 4.33 -26.21 -1.03
CA ASP A 49 5.48 -25.75 -0.21
C ASP A 49 5.51 -24.22 -0.14
N ALA A 50 5.30 -23.55 -1.29
CA ALA A 50 5.22 -22.09 -1.37
C ALA A 50 4.05 -21.54 -0.52
N VAL A 51 2.87 -22.16 -0.62
CA VAL A 51 1.67 -21.81 0.17
C VAL A 51 1.92 -22.04 1.67
N LYS A 52 2.60 -23.14 2.04
CA LYS A 52 2.94 -23.44 3.43
C LYS A 52 3.89 -22.40 4.02
N LEU A 53 4.99 -22.08 3.32
CA LEU A 53 5.92 -21.04 3.76
C LEU A 53 5.23 -19.68 3.87
N ALA A 54 4.38 -19.32 2.90
CA ALA A 54 3.65 -18.05 2.94
C ALA A 54 2.69 -17.96 4.14
N LYS A 55 2.04 -19.06 4.54
CA LYS A 55 1.25 -19.13 5.78
C LYS A 55 2.11 -18.97 7.03
N GLU A 56 3.25 -19.66 7.11
CA GLU A 56 4.20 -19.53 8.22
C GLU A 56 4.74 -18.10 8.33
N ILE A 57 5.08 -17.46 7.21
CA ILE A 57 5.47 -16.05 7.15
C ILE A 57 4.36 -15.14 7.69
N ALA A 58 3.10 -15.33 7.28
CA ALA A 58 1.99 -14.53 7.81
C ALA A 58 1.88 -14.63 9.34
N VAL A 59 1.98 -15.84 9.88
CA VAL A 59 2.00 -16.10 11.33
C VAL A 59 3.20 -15.41 11.99
N CYS A 60 4.39 -15.48 11.41
CA CYS A 60 5.57 -14.75 11.88
C CYS A 60 5.36 -13.23 11.91
N LYS A 61 4.70 -12.64 10.89
CA LYS A 61 4.31 -11.21 10.92
C LYS A 61 3.42 -10.90 12.12
N ALA A 62 2.38 -11.70 12.37
CA ALA A 62 1.50 -11.51 13.53
C ALA A 62 2.27 -11.61 14.86
N ASN A 63 3.10 -12.64 15.00
CA ASN A 63 3.94 -12.84 16.18
C ASN A 63 4.92 -11.68 16.42
N SER A 64 5.40 -11.03 15.35
CA SER A 64 6.32 -9.88 15.46
C SER A 64 5.69 -8.62 16.06
N VAL A 65 4.36 -8.46 15.95
CA VAL A 65 3.61 -7.34 16.55
C VAL A 65 3.09 -7.69 17.95
N GLY A 66 3.15 -8.96 18.34
CA GLY A 66 2.59 -9.46 19.59
C GLY A 66 1.06 -9.62 19.55
N PRO A 67 0.43 -10.07 20.66
CA PRO A 67 -0.96 -10.50 20.66
C PRO A 67 -1.99 -9.38 20.50
N ALA A 68 -1.59 -8.11 20.70
CA ALA A 68 -2.48 -6.94 20.73
C ALA A 68 -2.46 -6.10 19.45
N PHE A 69 -2.03 -6.68 18.32
CA PHE A 69 -2.01 -5.98 17.03
C PHE A 69 -3.42 -5.53 16.60
N SER A 70 -3.54 -4.33 16.04
CA SER A 70 -4.83 -3.70 15.67
C SER A 70 -5.09 -3.64 14.17
N GLN A 71 -4.08 -3.97 13.35
CA GLN A 71 -4.13 -3.90 11.90
C GLN A 71 -4.36 -5.27 11.26
N LEU A 72 -5.06 -5.28 10.12
CA LEU A 72 -5.26 -6.49 9.33
C LEU A 72 -3.97 -6.87 8.58
N LEU A 73 -3.43 -8.06 8.86
CA LEU A 73 -2.29 -8.61 8.12
C LEU A 73 -2.77 -9.45 6.94
N LYS A 74 -2.10 -9.28 5.80
CA LYS A 74 -2.43 -9.94 4.52
C LYS A 74 -1.17 -10.61 3.98
N GLN A 75 -1.31 -11.82 3.47
CA GLN A 75 -0.24 -12.50 2.74
C GLN A 75 -0.85 -13.33 1.61
N ASP A 76 -0.46 -13.02 0.39
CA ASP A 76 -0.87 -13.78 -0.80
C ASP A 76 -0.19 -15.15 -0.79
N LEU A 77 -0.97 -16.17 -1.13
CA LEU A 77 -0.59 -17.58 -1.19
C LEU A 77 -0.54 -18.07 -2.64
N VAL A 78 -1.50 -17.64 -3.46
CA VAL A 78 -1.59 -17.92 -4.90
C VAL A 78 -2.13 -16.66 -5.59
N LEU A 79 -1.46 -16.21 -6.65
CA LEU A 79 -1.95 -15.10 -7.47
C LEU A 79 -3.15 -15.56 -8.32
N GLY A 80 -4.19 -14.74 -8.37
CA GLY A 80 -5.32 -14.93 -9.28
C GLY A 80 -5.14 -14.17 -10.60
N GLU A 81 -6.05 -14.40 -11.53
CA GLU A 81 -6.07 -13.77 -12.85
C GLU A 81 -7.23 -12.75 -12.99
N GLY A 82 -7.04 -11.80 -13.91
CA GLY A 82 -8.04 -10.80 -14.26
C GLY A 82 -8.02 -9.54 -13.40
N GLN A 83 -9.12 -8.80 -13.41
CA GLN A 83 -9.27 -7.54 -12.69
C GLN A 83 -9.32 -7.79 -11.16
N PRO A 84 -8.59 -7.00 -10.35
CA PRO A 84 -8.67 -7.10 -8.89
C PRO A 84 -10.05 -6.68 -8.38
N VAL A 85 -10.48 -7.33 -7.30
CA VAL A 85 -11.70 -7.03 -6.54
C VAL A 85 -11.59 -5.65 -5.90
N ASP A 86 -12.59 -4.80 -6.11
CA ASP A 86 -12.74 -3.50 -5.45
C ASP A 86 -14.03 -3.43 -4.61
N LYS A 87 -14.15 -2.38 -3.79
CA LYS A 87 -15.34 -2.08 -3.00
C LYS A 87 -16.54 -1.92 -3.93
N GLY A 88 -17.64 -2.60 -3.60
CA GLY A 88 -18.83 -2.65 -4.45
C GLY A 88 -18.98 -3.96 -5.22
N ASP A 89 -17.88 -4.68 -5.47
CA ASP A 89 -17.91 -5.94 -6.21
C ASP A 89 -18.58 -7.07 -5.40
N SER A 90 -19.14 -8.06 -6.12
CA SER A 90 -19.69 -9.27 -5.51
C SER A 90 -18.73 -10.44 -5.74
N VAL A 91 -18.25 -11.04 -4.66
CA VAL A 91 -17.29 -12.16 -4.69
C VAL A 91 -17.94 -13.44 -4.18
N GLU A 92 -17.47 -14.57 -4.71
CA GLU A 92 -17.80 -15.90 -4.24
C GLU A 92 -16.49 -16.59 -3.83
N VAL A 93 -16.34 -16.85 -2.53
CA VAL A 93 -15.09 -17.34 -1.92
C VAL A 93 -15.31 -18.69 -1.25
N VAL A 94 -14.32 -19.57 -1.29
CA VAL A 94 -14.22 -20.66 -0.30
C VAL A 94 -13.25 -20.25 0.79
N TYR A 95 -13.44 -20.75 2.00
CA TYR A 95 -12.60 -20.36 3.12
C TYR A 95 -12.52 -21.41 4.22
N THR A 96 -11.45 -21.31 5.02
CA THR A 96 -11.32 -21.98 6.32
C THR A 96 -10.88 -20.94 7.35
N GLY A 97 -11.61 -20.88 8.47
CA GLY A 97 -11.36 -19.98 9.60
C GLY A 97 -10.83 -20.75 10.82
N CYS A 98 -9.65 -20.34 11.30
CA CYS A 98 -8.98 -20.88 12.48
C CYS A 98 -8.77 -19.80 13.54
N LEU A 99 -8.71 -20.19 14.81
CA LEU A 99 -8.22 -19.31 15.87
C LEU A 99 -6.69 -19.13 15.73
N LEU A 100 -6.17 -17.94 16.03
CA LEU A 100 -4.72 -17.72 16.19
C LEU A 100 -4.36 -18.04 17.65
N GLU A 101 -3.69 -19.18 17.89
CA GLU A 101 -3.41 -19.71 19.22
C GLU A 101 -1.94 -20.17 19.29
N ASN A 102 -1.29 -20.02 20.45
CA ASN A 102 0.09 -20.48 20.69
C ASN A 102 1.09 -20.05 19.60
N ASN A 103 1.00 -18.79 19.16
CA ASN A 103 1.82 -18.21 18.10
C ASN A 103 1.73 -18.96 16.74
N GLY A 104 0.61 -19.66 16.49
CA GLY A 104 0.38 -20.49 15.31
C GLY A 104 -1.08 -20.49 14.83
N ILE A 105 -1.34 -21.23 13.75
CA ILE A 105 -2.71 -21.51 13.28
C ILE A 105 -3.28 -22.61 14.18
N GLY A 106 -4.21 -22.22 15.06
CA GLY A 106 -4.88 -23.09 16.02
C GLY A 106 -6.11 -23.79 15.44
N LYS A 107 -7.09 -24.04 16.30
CA LYS A 107 -8.28 -24.84 15.95
C LYS A 107 -9.14 -24.18 14.86
N VAL A 108 -9.55 -24.98 13.86
CA VAL A 108 -10.60 -24.61 12.89
C VAL A 108 -11.93 -24.42 13.62
N PHE A 109 -12.58 -23.27 13.48
CA PHE A 109 -13.90 -22.97 14.04
C PHE A 109 -15.01 -22.88 12.98
N ASP A 110 -14.64 -22.66 11.71
CA ASP A 110 -15.57 -22.58 10.58
C ASP A 110 -14.87 -22.91 9.26
N SER A 111 -15.61 -23.45 8.28
CA SER A 111 -15.08 -23.74 6.93
C SER A 111 -16.23 -23.88 5.93
N ASN A 112 -16.03 -23.41 4.70
CA ASN A 112 -17.02 -23.54 3.63
C ASN A 112 -16.37 -23.75 2.25
N ASP A 113 -16.41 -25.00 1.79
CA ASP A 113 -15.92 -25.43 0.48
C ASP A 113 -16.96 -25.27 -0.65
N LYS A 114 -18.22 -25.00 -0.31
CA LYS A 114 -19.34 -24.87 -1.27
C LYS A 114 -19.43 -23.46 -1.89
N GLY A 115 -18.67 -22.52 -1.35
CA GLY A 115 -18.67 -21.11 -1.75
C GLY A 115 -19.62 -20.27 -0.89
N PHE A 116 -19.12 -19.14 -0.42
CA PHE A 116 -19.86 -18.09 0.27
C PHE A 116 -19.83 -16.82 -0.58
N ARG A 117 -21.00 -16.22 -0.81
CA ARG A 117 -21.14 -15.02 -1.64
C ARG A 117 -21.47 -13.80 -0.79
N PHE A 118 -20.68 -12.74 -0.94
CA PHE A 118 -20.94 -11.44 -0.32
C PHE A 118 -20.54 -10.29 -1.25
N LYS A 119 -20.92 -9.07 -0.86
CA LYS A 119 -20.55 -7.82 -1.55
C LYS A 119 -19.49 -7.10 -0.72
N VAL A 120 -18.35 -6.81 -1.33
CA VAL A 120 -17.18 -6.23 -0.66
C VAL A 120 -17.46 -4.76 -0.31
N GLY A 121 -17.14 -4.38 0.93
CA GLY A 121 -17.37 -3.04 1.48
C GLY A 121 -18.83 -2.75 1.83
N ALA A 122 -19.69 -3.78 1.92
CA ALA A 122 -21.11 -3.62 2.23
C ALA A 122 -21.43 -3.72 3.74
N GLY A 123 -20.44 -3.99 4.61
CA GLY A 123 -20.65 -4.15 6.04
C GLY A 123 -21.53 -5.36 6.40
N LYS A 124 -21.56 -6.38 5.52
CA LYS A 124 -22.33 -7.63 5.70
C LYS A 124 -21.48 -8.81 6.18
N VAL A 125 -20.18 -8.61 6.27
CA VAL A 125 -19.18 -9.55 6.81
C VAL A 125 -18.32 -8.82 7.85
N ILE A 126 -17.49 -9.54 8.59
CA ILE A 126 -16.53 -8.92 9.50
C ILE A 126 -15.60 -7.95 8.76
N ARG A 127 -15.18 -6.86 9.41
CA ARG A 127 -14.40 -5.79 8.76
C ARG A 127 -13.12 -6.29 8.12
N GLY A 128 -12.44 -7.26 8.74
CA GLY A 128 -11.22 -7.85 8.18
C GLY A 128 -11.43 -8.58 6.84
N TRP A 129 -12.64 -9.01 6.52
CA TRP A 129 -12.98 -9.56 5.20
C TRP A 129 -13.22 -8.45 4.17
N ASP A 130 -14.02 -7.44 4.52
CA ASP A 130 -14.29 -6.27 3.66
C ASP A 130 -13.00 -5.50 3.33
N GLU A 131 -12.04 -5.44 4.25
CA GLU A 131 -10.72 -4.82 4.04
C GLU A 131 -9.69 -5.79 3.42
N GLY A 132 -9.82 -7.11 3.65
CA GLY A 132 -8.84 -8.12 3.27
C GLY A 132 -8.97 -8.69 1.86
N THR A 133 -10.20 -8.76 1.34
CA THR A 133 -10.49 -9.30 0.01
C THR A 133 -10.26 -8.30 -1.13
N VAL A 134 -10.16 -7.00 -0.84
CA VAL A 134 -9.77 -5.97 -1.82
C VAL A 134 -8.38 -6.29 -2.39
N GLY A 135 -8.25 -6.15 -3.71
CA GLY A 135 -7.02 -6.43 -4.45
C GLY A 135 -6.76 -7.91 -4.76
N LEU A 136 -7.64 -8.84 -4.34
CA LEU A 136 -7.57 -10.23 -4.84
C LEU A 136 -8.14 -10.33 -6.25
N CYS A 137 -7.55 -11.21 -7.07
CA CYS A 137 -8.07 -11.55 -8.40
C CYS A 137 -8.80 -12.90 -8.37
N LYS A 138 -9.51 -13.25 -9.45
CA LYS A 138 -10.23 -14.54 -9.56
C LYS A 138 -9.22 -15.70 -9.56
N GLY A 139 -9.46 -16.73 -8.75
CA GLY A 139 -8.53 -17.84 -8.50
C GLY A 139 -7.43 -17.50 -7.47
N GLY A 140 -7.37 -16.25 -7.01
CA GLY A 140 -6.40 -15.83 -6.01
C GLY A 140 -6.71 -16.37 -4.62
N ARG A 141 -5.67 -16.74 -3.88
CA ARG A 141 -5.74 -17.27 -2.51
C ARG A 141 -4.85 -16.45 -1.59
N ARG A 142 -5.37 -16.06 -0.43
CA ARG A 142 -4.70 -15.20 0.56
C ARG A 142 -5.02 -15.67 1.97
N VAL A 143 -4.03 -15.62 2.85
CA VAL A 143 -4.28 -15.69 4.28
C VAL A 143 -4.45 -14.29 4.85
N LEU A 144 -5.51 -14.12 5.64
CA LEU A 144 -5.83 -12.92 6.39
C LEU A 144 -5.67 -13.24 7.87
N ILE A 145 -4.85 -12.47 8.59
CA ILE A 145 -4.81 -12.54 10.05
C ILE A 145 -5.52 -11.30 10.58
N ILE A 146 -6.69 -11.55 11.15
CA ILE A 146 -7.69 -10.55 11.52
C ILE A 146 -7.65 -10.38 13.04
N PRO A 147 -7.27 -9.19 13.55
CA PRO A 147 -7.33 -8.93 14.97
C PRO A 147 -8.79 -8.87 15.44
N SER A 148 -9.03 -9.15 16.72
CA SER A 148 -10.40 -9.23 17.27
C SER A 148 -11.23 -7.97 17.03
N SER A 149 -10.62 -6.79 17.03
CA SER A 149 -11.23 -5.48 16.72
C SER A 149 -11.80 -5.36 15.30
N LEU A 150 -11.32 -6.16 14.35
CA LEU A 150 -11.81 -6.25 12.97
C LEU A 150 -12.63 -7.55 12.71
N ALA A 151 -12.87 -8.33 13.77
CA ALA A 151 -13.64 -9.58 13.78
C ALA A 151 -14.88 -9.47 14.71
N TYR A 152 -14.90 -10.24 15.81
CA TYR A 152 -16.04 -10.35 16.75
C TYR A 152 -15.81 -9.64 18.11
N GLY A 153 -14.67 -8.94 18.25
CA GLY A 153 -14.34 -8.10 19.41
C GLY A 153 -14.41 -8.82 20.76
N SER A 154 -14.80 -8.07 21.79
CA SER A 154 -14.95 -8.55 23.17
C SER A 154 -16.16 -9.45 23.40
N GLN A 155 -17.08 -9.56 22.44
CA GLN A 155 -18.24 -10.45 22.54
C GLN A 155 -17.90 -11.88 22.07
N GLY A 156 -17.06 -12.01 21.04
CA GLY A 156 -16.78 -13.31 20.42
C GLY A 156 -18.04 -13.93 19.80
N VAL A 157 -18.06 -15.26 19.74
CA VAL A 157 -19.23 -16.06 19.34
C VAL A 157 -19.32 -17.27 20.27
N SER A 158 -20.32 -17.31 21.14
CA SER A 158 -20.51 -18.34 22.16
C SER A 158 -20.38 -19.76 21.58
N GLY A 159 -19.49 -20.57 22.18
CA GLY A 159 -19.24 -21.95 21.75
C GLY A 159 -18.40 -22.15 20.48
N ARG A 160 -17.95 -21.07 19.80
CA ARG A 160 -17.07 -21.16 18.62
C ARG A 160 -15.83 -20.27 18.68
N ILE A 161 -15.99 -19.00 19.07
CA ILE A 161 -14.94 -17.98 19.03
C ILE A 161 -14.87 -17.30 20.39
N PRO A 162 -13.76 -17.40 21.14
CA PRO A 162 -13.61 -16.71 22.42
C PRO A 162 -13.69 -15.17 22.30
N PRO A 163 -14.07 -14.46 23.37
CA PRO A 163 -13.85 -13.02 23.50
C PRO A 163 -12.42 -12.60 23.16
N ASN A 164 -12.28 -11.49 22.42
CA ASN A 164 -10.99 -10.92 22.00
C ASN A 164 -10.08 -11.85 21.17
N ALA A 165 -10.61 -12.95 20.61
CA ALA A 165 -9.82 -13.87 19.79
C ALA A 165 -9.39 -13.26 18.44
N ASN A 166 -8.11 -13.41 18.12
CA ASN A 166 -7.56 -13.13 16.80
C ASN A 166 -7.79 -14.33 15.87
N LEU A 167 -8.09 -14.09 14.60
CA LEU A 167 -8.53 -15.12 13.65
C LEU A 167 -7.58 -15.22 12.45
N VAL A 168 -7.36 -16.43 11.96
CA VAL A 168 -6.69 -16.71 10.69
C VAL A 168 -7.74 -17.21 9.70
N PHE A 169 -7.89 -16.52 8.57
CA PHE A 169 -8.72 -16.98 7.46
C PHE A 169 -7.86 -17.27 6.24
N ASP A 170 -7.93 -18.51 5.75
CA ASP A 170 -7.46 -18.88 4.42
C ASP A 170 -8.63 -18.69 3.45
N VAL A 171 -8.52 -17.75 2.51
CA VAL A 171 -9.61 -17.35 1.60
C VAL A 171 -9.17 -17.50 0.16
N GLU A 172 -9.97 -18.19 -0.66
CA GLU A 172 -9.76 -18.33 -2.10
C GLU A 172 -10.98 -17.80 -2.88
N VAL A 173 -10.73 -16.91 -3.84
CA VAL A 173 -11.78 -16.28 -4.66
C VAL A 173 -12.13 -17.16 -5.85
N LYS A 174 -13.24 -17.89 -5.81
CA LYS A 174 -13.70 -18.74 -6.93
C LYS A 174 -14.33 -17.93 -8.07
N LYS A 175 -15.11 -16.89 -7.75
CA LYS A 175 -15.76 -16.01 -8.74
C LYS A 175 -15.76 -14.55 -8.30
N VAL A 176 -15.63 -13.65 -9.26
CA VAL A 176 -15.83 -12.20 -9.08
C VAL A 176 -16.87 -11.74 -10.08
N LYS A 177 -17.82 -10.93 -9.61
CA LYS A 177 -18.75 -10.15 -10.42
C LYS A 177 -18.52 -8.68 -10.09
N HIS A 178 -17.75 -8.02 -10.94
CA HIS A 178 -17.49 -6.60 -10.78
C HIS A 178 -18.80 -5.81 -10.87
N SER A 179 -18.95 -4.83 -10.00
CA SER A 179 -20.05 -3.89 -10.09
C SER A 179 -19.86 -3.02 -11.32
N LYS A 180 -20.80 -3.12 -12.27
CA LYS A 180 -20.92 -2.13 -13.33
C LYS A 180 -21.41 -0.85 -12.66
N GLU A 181 -20.50 0.06 -12.32
CA GLU A 181 -20.90 1.43 -12.05
C GLU A 181 -21.69 1.94 -13.25
N LYS A 182 -22.86 2.54 -12.98
CA LYS A 182 -23.45 3.46 -13.95
C LYS A 182 -22.38 4.54 -14.15
N LYS A 183 -22.04 4.85 -15.41
CA LYS A 183 -21.40 6.14 -15.70
C LYS A 183 -22.28 7.21 -15.06
N GLN A 184 -21.82 7.82 -13.97
CA GLN A 184 -22.27 9.16 -13.64
C GLN A 184 -21.59 10.05 -14.67
N GLU A 185 -22.33 10.31 -15.73
CA GLU A 185 -22.05 11.31 -16.73
C GLU A 185 -22.13 12.67 -16.03
N VAL A 186 -21.04 13.06 -15.36
CA VAL A 186 -20.82 14.46 -14.99
C VAL A 186 -20.77 15.21 -16.31
N THR A 187 -21.80 16.02 -16.56
CA THR A 187 -21.91 16.86 -17.74
C THR A 187 -20.78 17.88 -17.73
N ILE A 188 -19.68 17.57 -18.42
CA ILE A 188 -18.62 18.52 -18.72
C ILE A 188 -19.20 19.49 -19.76
N ALA A 189 -19.76 20.59 -19.29
CA ALA A 189 -20.04 21.75 -20.12
C ALA A 189 -18.71 22.24 -20.71
N THR A 190 -18.64 22.35 -22.04
CA THR A 190 -17.46 22.70 -22.81
C THR A 190 -16.88 24.08 -22.42
N PRO A 191 -15.58 24.17 -22.05
CA PRO A 191 -14.82 25.41 -22.09
C PRO A 191 -13.80 25.38 -23.25
N PRO A 192 -13.23 26.53 -23.64
CA PRO A 192 -12.83 26.77 -25.03
C PRO A 192 -11.42 26.28 -25.41
N LYS A 193 -11.18 26.22 -26.72
CA LYS A 193 -9.82 26.14 -27.29
C LYS A 193 -8.97 27.31 -26.79
N ILE A 194 -7.76 26.99 -26.34
CA ILE A 194 -6.67 27.94 -26.17
C ILE A 194 -5.51 27.41 -27.00
N ASP A 195 -5.14 28.14 -28.06
CA ASP A 195 -3.94 27.87 -28.84
C ASP A 195 -2.69 28.31 -28.05
N THR A 196 -1.65 27.48 -27.98
CA THR A 196 -0.28 27.85 -27.53
C THR A 196 0.71 26.74 -27.93
N PRO A 197 2.04 26.97 -27.95
CA PRO A 197 2.86 26.62 -29.13
C PRO A 197 3.65 25.31 -28.98
N PRO A 198 4.33 24.83 -30.05
CA PRO A 198 5.11 23.59 -30.00
C PRO A 198 6.36 23.75 -29.10
N ILE A 199 6.55 22.79 -28.19
CA ILE A 199 7.79 22.64 -27.42
C ILE A 199 8.61 21.49 -28.01
N ASP A 200 9.83 21.83 -28.40
CA ASP A 200 10.83 20.93 -28.98
C ASP A 200 11.13 19.75 -28.04
N ARG A 201 11.01 18.51 -28.55
CA ARG A 201 11.48 17.29 -27.87
C ARG A 201 12.71 16.76 -28.58
N LYS A 202 13.89 17.25 -28.20
CA LYS A 202 15.21 16.71 -28.62
C LYS A 202 16.01 16.19 -27.42
N SER A 203 15.61 15.04 -26.85
CA SER A 203 16.42 14.29 -25.87
C SER A 203 15.82 12.94 -25.42
N SER A 204 15.38 12.07 -26.35
CA SER A 204 15.05 10.67 -25.97
C SER A 204 15.32 9.59 -27.04
N ASP A 205 15.62 9.96 -28.28
CA ASP A 205 15.60 9.00 -29.40
C ASP A 205 16.83 8.07 -29.49
N THR A 206 17.93 8.38 -28.80
CA THR A 206 19.25 7.73 -29.03
C THR A 206 19.36 6.27 -28.59
N VAL A 207 18.38 5.74 -27.84
CA VAL A 207 18.37 4.33 -27.37
C VAL A 207 17.32 3.49 -28.08
N ARG A 208 16.14 4.06 -28.39
CA ARG A 208 15.04 3.34 -29.06
C ARG A 208 15.40 2.99 -30.52
N ASP A 209 16.03 3.94 -31.22
CA ASP A 209 16.38 3.85 -32.64
C ASP A 209 17.46 2.80 -32.92
N ARG A 210 18.41 2.60 -31.99
CA ARG A 210 19.51 1.63 -32.14
C ARG A 210 19.07 0.17 -31.98
N THR A 211 18.02 -0.10 -31.20
CA THR A 211 17.55 -1.48 -30.97
C THR A 211 16.60 -1.92 -32.07
N GLN A 212 15.65 -1.05 -32.48
CA GLN A 212 14.74 -1.37 -33.59
C GLN A 212 15.48 -1.50 -34.93
N SER A 213 16.45 -0.62 -35.21
CA SER A 213 17.24 -0.70 -36.46
C SER A 213 18.03 -2.01 -36.59
N PHE A 214 18.48 -2.61 -35.47
CA PHE A 214 19.28 -3.84 -35.51
C PHE A 214 18.42 -5.10 -35.76
N GLU A 215 17.22 -5.18 -35.18
CA GLU A 215 16.28 -6.28 -35.42
C GLU A 215 15.71 -6.20 -36.85
N ASP A 216 15.32 -5.01 -37.32
CA ASP A 216 14.83 -4.81 -38.69
C ASP A 216 15.93 -5.13 -39.73
N GLN A 217 17.18 -4.74 -39.49
CA GLN A 217 18.31 -5.10 -40.37
C GLN A 217 18.57 -6.60 -40.41
N LEU A 218 18.52 -7.31 -39.27
CA LEU A 218 18.79 -8.75 -39.21
C LEU A 218 17.68 -9.56 -39.91
N VAL A 219 16.42 -9.19 -39.70
CA VAL A 219 15.26 -9.81 -40.37
C VAL A 219 15.28 -9.53 -41.88
N GLN A 220 15.61 -8.31 -42.30
CA GLN A 220 15.77 -8.03 -43.73
C GLN A 220 16.95 -8.79 -44.35
N HIS A 221 18.10 -8.89 -43.69
CA HIS A 221 19.28 -9.60 -44.21
C HIS A 221 19.01 -11.09 -44.48
N GLN A 222 18.39 -11.79 -43.53
CA GLN A 222 18.02 -13.20 -43.74
C GLN A 222 16.97 -13.35 -44.86
N THR A 223 16.02 -12.41 -44.95
CA THR A 223 14.97 -12.46 -45.97
C THR A 223 15.50 -12.16 -47.38
N THR A 224 16.52 -11.30 -47.52
CA THR A 224 17.18 -11.02 -48.79
C THR A 224 18.13 -12.15 -49.22
N GLU A 225 18.88 -12.76 -48.31
CA GLU A 225 19.71 -13.94 -48.61
C GLU A 225 18.88 -15.12 -49.11
N VAL A 226 17.77 -15.46 -48.42
CA VAL A 226 16.87 -16.54 -48.87
C VAL A 226 16.25 -16.24 -50.24
N ARG A 227 15.90 -14.97 -50.53
CA ARG A 227 15.43 -14.57 -51.87
C ARG A 227 16.52 -14.68 -52.94
N LEU A 228 17.77 -14.33 -52.61
CA LEU A 228 18.89 -14.38 -53.55
C LEU A 228 19.25 -15.83 -53.90
N GLU A 229 19.26 -16.75 -52.92
CA GLU A 229 19.48 -18.17 -53.16
C GLU A 229 18.34 -18.82 -53.93
N LEU A 230 17.07 -18.45 -53.68
CA LEU A 230 15.94 -18.88 -54.50
C LEU A 230 16.09 -18.41 -55.96
N ALA A 231 16.52 -17.17 -56.20
CA ALA A 231 16.76 -16.66 -57.56
C ALA A 231 17.89 -17.42 -58.29
N LYS A 232 18.99 -17.72 -57.59
CA LYS A 232 20.08 -18.57 -58.13
C LYS A 232 19.60 -19.99 -58.46
N LEU A 233 18.72 -20.55 -57.64
CA LEU A 233 18.16 -21.88 -57.87
C LEU A 233 17.26 -21.91 -59.11
N VAL A 234 16.40 -20.89 -59.30
CA VAL A 234 15.54 -20.74 -60.48
C VAL A 234 16.37 -20.62 -61.76
N SER A 235 17.38 -19.74 -61.78
CA SER A 235 18.29 -19.59 -62.94
C SER A 235 18.98 -20.90 -63.32
N LYS A 236 19.40 -21.71 -62.33
CA LYS A 236 19.98 -23.04 -62.59
C LYS A 236 19.00 -24.05 -63.17
N VAL A 237 17.71 -23.94 -62.86
CA VAL A 237 16.65 -24.79 -63.44
C VAL A 237 16.37 -24.41 -64.90
N GLU A 238 16.46 -23.12 -65.23
CA GLU A 238 16.37 -22.63 -66.62
C GLU A 238 17.58 -23.09 -67.46
N ASP A 239 18.81 -22.95 -66.94
CA ASP A 239 20.03 -23.46 -67.59
C ASP A 239 19.99 -24.97 -67.88
N ILE A 240 19.44 -25.76 -66.95
CA ILE A 240 19.27 -27.21 -67.13
C ILE A 240 18.21 -27.51 -68.18
N SER A 241 17.09 -26.78 -68.18
CA SER A 241 16.03 -26.93 -69.20
C SER A 241 16.57 -26.63 -70.60
N GLY A 242 17.29 -25.52 -70.79
CA GLY A 242 17.89 -25.17 -72.07
C GLY A 242 18.95 -26.16 -72.57
N LYS A 243 19.65 -26.86 -71.66
CA LYS A 243 20.53 -27.98 -72.02
C LYS A 243 19.78 -29.24 -72.44
N ILE A 244 18.64 -29.53 -71.81
CA ILE A 244 17.77 -30.66 -72.18
C ILE A 244 17.19 -30.44 -73.57
N ASP A 245 16.74 -29.23 -73.90
CA ASP A 245 16.24 -28.90 -75.23
C ASP A 245 17.33 -29.00 -76.31
N LYS A 246 18.56 -28.53 -76.04
CA LYS A 246 19.70 -28.71 -76.96
C LYS A 246 20.03 -30.17 -77.24
N MET A 247 20.09 -31.02 -76.21
CA MET A 247 20.31 -32.47 -76.39
C MET A 247 19.18 -33.12 -77.21
N ARG A 248 17.97 -32.54 -77.19
CA ARG A 248 16.82 -33.01 -77.95
C ARG A 248 16.83 -32.54 -79.41
N GLU A 249 17.39 -31.35 -79.70
CA GLU A 249 17.64 -30.88 -81.07
C GLU A 249 18.84 -31.61 -81.71
N GLU A 250 19.96 -31.78 -80.99
CA GLU A 250 21.14 -32.52 -81.46
C GLU A 250 20.85 -33.99 -81.78
N GLY A 251 19.85 -34.59 -81.12
CA GLY A 251 19.35 -35.93 -81.42
C GLY A 251 18.50 -36.05 -82.69
N ALA A 252 18.13 -34.94 -83.35
CA ALA A 252 17.24 -34.92 -84.52
C ALA A 252 17.98 -34.79 -85.87
N ASP A 253 19.24 -34.32 -85.89
CA ASP A 253 19.97 -33.94 -87.11
C ASP A 253 21.04 -34.97 -87.55
N SER A 254 20.92 -36.25 -87.11
CA SER A 254 21.88 -37.32 -87.44
C SER A 254 21.27 -38.54 -88.14
N GLY A 255 20.90 -38.37 -89.42
CA GLY A 255 20.82 -39.51 -90.36
C GLY A 255 19.63 -39.52 -91.33
N LEU A 256 19.92 -39.49 -92.64
CA LEU A 256 18.93 -39.51 -93.72
C LEU A 256 18.16 -40.84 -93.84
N GLY A 257 16.98 -40.78 -94.46
CA GLY A 257 16.11 -41.95 -94.69
C GLY A 257 16.59 -42.90 -95.79
N GLY A 258 16.01 -44.12 -95.78
CA GLY A 258 16.19 -45.10 -96.87
C GLY A 258 16.12 -46.55 -96.41
N ALA A 259 14.89 -47.10 -96.36
CA ALA A 259 14.52 -48.52 -96.39
C ALA A 259 15.48 -49.58 -95.79
N LEU A 260 14.99 -50.37 -94.83
CA LEU A 260 14.92 -51.84 -94.90
C LEU A 260 14.08 -52.39 -93.74
N ALA A 261 13.26 -53.41 -94.01
CA ALA A 261 12.41 -54.02 -93.00
C ALA A 261 13.20 -54.98 -92.09
N ALA A 262 13.47 -54.58 -90.85
CA ALA A 262 13.97 -55.45 -89.80
C ALA A 262 13.29 -55.15 -88.45
N ARG A 263 12.51 -56.12 -87.98
CA ARG A 263 11.71 -56.12 -86.75
C ARG A 263 12.55 -55.84 -85.50
N GLY A 264 12.51 -54.60 -84.99
CA GLY A 264 12.99 -54.22 -83.65
C GLY A 264 11.83 -54.21 -82.63
N PRO A 265 12.11 -54.37 -81.32
CA PRO A 265 11.07 -54.42 -80.29
C PRO A 265 10.40 -53.05 -80.11
N SER A 266 9.10 -53.07 -79.81
CA SER A 266 8.30 -51.89 -79.46
C SER A 266 8.99 -51.06 -78.35
N PRO A 267 8.90 -49.72 -78.36
CA PRO A 267 9.53 -48.89 -77.32
C PRO A 267 9.05 -49.37 -75.94
N SER A 268 10.01 -49.76 -75.10
CA SER A 268 9.78 -50.47 -73.84
C SER A 268 8.80 -49.71 -72.95
N MET A 269 7.94 -50.47 -72.28
CA MET A 269 6.98 -49.99 -71.28
C MET A 269 7.65 -49.13 -70.18
N GLU A 270 8.95 -49.33 -69.94
CA GLU A 270 9.80 -48.52 -69.06
C GLU A 270 9.85 -47.04 -69.45
N ALA A 271 9.90 -46.70 -70.74
CA ALA A 271 9.93 -45.31 -71.20
C ALA A 271 8.60 -44.58 -70.92
N THR A 272 7.48 -45.29 -71.07
CA THR A 272 6.14 -44.78 -70.72
C THR A 272 5.99 -44.61 -69.20
N VAL A 273 6.51 -45.55 -68.40
CA VAL A 273 6.52 -45.45 -66.93
C VAL A 273 7.39 -44.29 -66.45
N LEU A 274 8.56 -44.06 -67.06
CA LEU A 274 9.42 -42.91 -66.78
C LEU A 274 8.72 -41.58 -67.07
N LEU A 275 8.08 -41.45 -68.25
CA LEU A 275 7.34 -40.24 -68.62
C LEU A 275 6.18 -39.99 -67.65
N HIS A 276 5.43 -41.02 -67.27
CA HIS A 276 4.34 -40.93 -66.30
C HIS A 276 4.84 -40.51 -64.91
N ASN A 277 5.97 -41.06 -64.44
CA ASN A 277 6.57 -40.68 -63.16
C ASN A 277 7.06 -39.22 -63.18
N ILE A 278 7.71 -38.76 -64.25
CA ILE A 278 8.11 -37.36 -64.42
C ILE A 278 6.89 -36.43 -64.39
N GLN A 279 5.83 -36.79 -65.11
CA GLN A 279 4.60 -36.00 -65.16
C GLN A 279 3.88 -35.94 -63.80
N ARG A 280 3.91 -37.03 -63.01
CA ARG A 280 3.42 -37.04 -61.63
C ARG A 280 4.26 -36.13 -60.73
N ILE A 281 5.59 -36.23 -60.79
CA ILE A 281 6.50 -35.36 -60.01
C ILE A 281 6.28 -33.87 -60.32
N ILE A 282 6.00 -33.52 -61.58
CA ILE A 282 5.65 -32.14 -61.97
C ILE A 282 4.32 -31.71 -61.33
N GLN A 283 3.29 -32.56 -61.35
CA GLN A 283 2.01 -32.28 -60.69
C GLN A 283 2.14 -32.15 -59.16
N ASP A 284 2.92 -33.04 -58.54
CA ASP A 284 3.22 -33.03 -57.10
C ASP A 284 3.97 -31.73 -56.72
N ASN A 285 4.93 -31.29 -57.53
CA ASN A 285 5.64 -30.02 -57.32
C ASN A 285 4.73 -28.79 -57.46
N GLU A 286 3.83 -28.75 -58.45
CA GLU A 286 2.84 -27.67 -58.58
C GLU A 286 1.74 -27.72 -57.49
N HIS A 287 1.53 -28.87 -56.84
CA HIS A 287 0.75 -28.94 -55.60
C HIS A 287 1.51 -28.35 -54.41
N LEU A 288 2.75 -28.82 -54.17
CA LEU A 288 3.60 -28.35 -53.09
C LEU A 288 3.83 -26.83 -53.15
N LYS A 289 4.02 -26.29 -54.35
CA LYS A 289 4.14 -24.84 -54.60
C LYS A 289 2.90 -24.09 -54.12
N ARG A 290 1.69 -24.56 -54.45
CA ARG A 290 0.43 -23.96 -53.97
C ARG A 290 0.28 -24.05 -52.45
N ASP A 291 0.59 -25.20 -51.85
CA ASP A 291 0.56 -25.38 -50.39
C ASP A 291 1.54 -24.46 -49.67
N VAL A 292 2.74 -24.24 -50.24
CA VAL A 292 3.74 -23.31 -49.71
C VAL A 292 3.24 -21.87 -49.82
N PHE A 293 2.69 -21.45 -50.97
CA PHE A 293 2.09 -20.12 -51.12
C PHE A 293 0.96 -19.87 -50.12
N GLU A 294 0.05 -20.83 -49.92
CA GLU A 294 -1.04 -20.68 -48.97
C GLU A 294 -0.53 -20.61 -47.51
N LYS A 295 0.45 -21.45 -47.14
CA LYS A 295 1.09 -21.37 -45.82
C LYS A 295 1.82 -20.05 -45.61
N SER A 296 2.52 -19.53 -46.62
CA SER A 296 3.19 -18.23 -46.57
C SER A 296 2.19 -17.09 -46.36
N ALA A 297 1.07 -17.06 -47.09
CA ALA A 297 0.03 -16.05 -46.91
C ALA A 297 -0.65 -16.12 -45.53
N ARG A 298 -0.82 -17.33 -44.97
CA ARG A 298 -1.30 -17.52 -43.60
C ARG A 298 -0.29 -17.02 -42.56
N ILE A 299 1.01 -17.24 -42.76
CA ILE A 299 2.09 -16.71 -41.90
C ILE A 299 2.11 -15.18 -41.96
N GLU A 300 1.99 -14.57 -43.15
CA GLU A 300 1.92 -13.12 -43.32
C GLU A 300 0.71 -12.52 -42.57
N THR A 301 -0.46 -13.18 -42.66
CA THR A 301 -1.68 -12.80 -41.91
C THR A 301 -1.52 -12.95 -40.39
N GLN A 302 -0.70 -13.89 -39.93
CA GLN A 302 -0.38 -14.03 -38.50
C GLN A 302 0.62 -12.96 -38.04
N ASN A 303 1.63 -12.65 -38.85
CA ASN A 303 2.63 -11.63 -38.55
C ASN A 303 2.02 -10.22 -38.46
N THR A 304 1.11 -9.85 -39.37
CA THR A 304 0.37 -8.58 -39.28
C THR A 304 -0.46 -8.52 -38.00
N LYS A 305 -1.15 -9.60 -37.63
CA LYS A 305 -1.91 -9.67 -36.37
C LYS A 305 -1.01 -9.61 -35.13
N ILE A 306 0.20 -10.16 -35.17
CA ILE A 306 1.20 -10.02 -34.10
C ILE A 306 1.63 -8.55 -33.99
N ALA A 307 1.90 -7.87 -35.10
CA ALA A 307 2.25 -6.44 -35.12
C ALA A 307 1.12 -5.56 -34.53
N GLU A 308 -0.14 -5.80 -34.91
CA GLU A 308 -1.31 -5.11 -34.32
C GLU A 308 -1.42 -5.33 -32.80
N LEU A 309 -1.16 -6.55 -32.32
CA LEU A 309 -1.18 -6.88 -30.89
C LEU A 309 -0.03 -6.21 -30.13
N LEU A 310 1.16 -6.14 -30.71
CA LEU A 310 2.32 -5.43 -30.16
C LEU A 310 2.05 -3.92 -30.07
N GLU A 311 1.55 -3.31 -31.14
CA GLU A 311 1.19 -1.88 -31.15
C GLU A 311 0.10 -1.58 -30.11
N ARG A 312 -0.91 -2.45 -30.00
CA ARG A 312 -1.96 -2.31 -28.97
C ARG A 312 -1.42 -2.46 -27.56
N ASN A 313 -0.48 -3.38 -27.32
CA ASN A 313 0.17 -3.54 -26.03
C ASN A 313 1.00 -2.29 -25.67
N GLN A 314 1.79 -1.79 -26.61
CA GLN A 314 2.57 -0.55 -26.47
C GLN A 314 1.67 0.64 -26.08
N ARG A 315 0.53 0.83 -26.76
CA ARG A 315 -0.45 1.86 -26.40
C ARG A 315 -1.02 1.69 -24.98
N PHE A 316 -1.28 0.45 -24.53
CA PHE A 316 -1.72 0.20 -23.15
C PHE A 316 -0.63 0.55 -22.12
N VAL A 317 0.63 0.20 -22.39
CA VAL A 317 1.78 0.56 -21.53
C VAL A 317 1.93 2.08 -21.45
N GLU A 318 1.86 2.78 -22.58
CA GLU A 318 1.95 4.25 -22.63
C GLU A 318 0.78 4.91 -21.87
N GLN A 319 -0.46 4.46 -22.07
CA GLN A 319 -1.62 4.95 -21.29
C GLN A 319 -1.48 4.69 -19.79
N SER A 320 -0.96 3.51 -19.40
CA SER A 320 -0.69 3.18 -17.99
C SER A 320 0.36 4.10 -17.39
N ASN A 321 1.44 4.38 -18.12
CA ASN A 321 2.50 5.29 -17.68
C ASN A 321 1.98 6.73 -17.53
N THR A 322 1.20 7.24 -18.50
CA THR A 322 0.58 8.58 -18.39
C THR A 322 -0.37 8.67 -17.20
N MET A 323 -1.19 7.64 -16.92
CA MET A 323 -2.02 7.63 -15.72
C MET A 323 -1.20 7.55 -14.42
N MET A 324 -0.06 6.84 -14.42
CA MET A 324 0.84 6.80 -13.27
C MET A 324 1.51 8.15 -13.03
N GLU A 325 1.92 8.86 -14.08
CA GLU A 325 2.50 10.20 -14.03
C GLU A 325 1.47 11.21 -13.48
N GLN A 326 0.25 11.22 -14.00
CA GLN A 326 -0.85 12.03 -13.46
C GLN A 326 -1.16 11.73 -11.98
N ARG A 327 -1.10 10.46 -11.56
CA ARG A 327 -1.24 10.06 -10.14
C ARG A 327 -0.07 10.53 -9.28
N SER A 328 1.15 10.52 -9.83
CA SER A 328 2.35 11.03 -9.16
C SER A 328 2.26 12.54 -8.93
N ASP A 329 1.85 13.30 -9.94
CA ASP A 329 1.77 14.75 -9.84
C ASP A 329 0.58 15.22 -8.99
N THR A 330 -0.57 14.56 -9.07
CA THR A 330 -1.68 14.81 -8.14
C THR A 330 -1.28 14.50 -6.70
N PHE A 331 -0.55 13.40 -6.44
CA PHE A 331 -0.02 13.10 -5.11
C PHE A 331 0.97 14.16 -4.61
N LYS A 332 1.96 14.57 -5.44
CA LYS A 332 2.90 15.65 -5.10
C LYS A 332 2.18 16.96 -4.77
N ASN A 333 1.19 17.34 -5.58
CA ASN A 333 0.40 18.56 -5.37
C ASN A 333 -0.41 18.50 -4.06
N THR A 334 -1.06 17.37 -3.77
CA THR A 334 -1.79 17.17 -2.50
C THR A 334 -0.84 17.16 -1.30
N ALA A 335 0.34 16.56 -1.41
CA ALA A 335 1.37 16.58 -0.37
C ALA A 335 1.87 18.00 -0.10
N ALA A 336 2.20 18.77 -1.15
CA ALA A 336 2.62 20.17 -1.04
C ALA A 336 1.52 21.05 -0.42
N GLN A 337 0.26 20.91 -0.85
CA GLN A 337 -0.88 21.61 -0.23
C GLN A 337 -1.06 21.25 1.25
N SER A 338 -0.88 19.97 1.60
CA SER A 338 -0.94 19.53 3.00
C SER A 338 0.18 20.14 3.83
N GLN A 339 1.41 20.20 3.30
CA GLN A 339 2.55 20.80 3.97
C GLN A 339 2.37 22.31 4.19
N VAL A 340 1.85 23.05 3.20
CA VAL A 340 1.48 24.47 3.37
C VAL A 340 0.42 24.65 4.46
N LYS A 341 -0.58 23.76 4.53
CA LYS A 341 -1.61 23.82 5.59
C LYS A 341 -1.05 23.52 6.98
N VAL A 342 -0.08 22.62 7.11
CA VAL A 342 0.62 22.36 8.38
C VAL A 342 1.39 23.61 8.83
N LEU A 343 2.18 24.23 7.96
CA LEU A 343 2.91 25.46 8.27
C LEU A 343 1.97 26.60 8.71
N GLN A 344 0.82 26.74 8.06
CA GLN A 344 -0.20 27.74 8.44
C GLN A 344 -0.74 27.49 9.86
N LEU A 345 -1.03 26.23 10.21
CA LEU A 345 -1.52 25.85 11.54
C LEU A 345 -0.43 25.98 12.62
N GLU A 346 0.84 25.74 12.28
CA GLU A 346 1.98 25.99 13.17
C GLU A 346 2.14 27.48 13.48
N GLN A 347 2.02 28.34 12.46
CA GLN A 347 2.05 29.79 12.63
C GLN A 347 0.87 30.31 13.48
N GLU A 348 -0.35 29.80 13.23
CA GLU A 348 -1.54 30.14 14.01
C GLU A 348 -1.41 29.69 15.48
N LYS A 349 -0.85 28.49 15.72
CA LYS A 349 -0.52 28.01 17.08
C LYS A 349 0.45 28.94 17.80
N VAL A 350 1.50 29.43 17.14
CA VAL A 350 2.46 30.38 17.74
C VAL A 350 1.79 31.71 18.08
N GLN A 351 0.92 32.22 17.21
CA GLN A 351 0.15 33.43 17.49
C GLN A 351 -0.75 33.25 18.73
N LEU A 352 -1.57 32.20 18.76
CA LEU A 352 -2.45 31.89 19.90
C LEU A 352 -1.68 31.69 21.21
N THR A 353 -0.47 31.11 21.15
CA THR A 353 0.40 30.96 22.33
C THR A 353 0.90 32.31 22.84
N THR A 354 1.16 33.25 21.93
CA THR A 354 1.58 34.62 22.26
C THR A 354 0.42 35.42 22.87
N ASP A 355 -0.78 35.29 22.31
CA ASP A 355 -1.98 35.95 22.83
C ASP A 355 -2.39 35.40 24.21
N LEU A 356 -2.22 34.08 24.42
CA LEU A 356 -2.39 33.44 25.73
C LEU A 356 -1.41 34.01 26.77
N SER A 357 -0.11 34.14 26.44
CA SER A 357 0.87 34.69 27.39
C SER A 357 0.58 36.16 27.73
N SER A 358 0.16 36.96 26.75
CA SER A 358 -0.25 38.36 26.94
C SER A 358 -1.48 38.47 27.86
N THR A 359 -2.52 37.66 27.63
CA THR A 359 -3.73 37.65 28.48
C THR A 359 -3.46 37.10 29.88
N THR A 360 -2.58 36.10 30.04
CA THR A 360 -2.10 35.64 31.36
C THR A 360 -1.34 36.74 32.11
N ALA A 361 -0.51 37.54 31.43
CA ALA A 361 0.17 38.67 32.04
C ALA A 361 -0.83 39.75 32.51
N GLN A 362 -1.83 40.09 31.69
CA GLN A 362 -2.90 41.04 32.06
C GLN A 362 -3.71 40.56 33.28
N LEU A 363 -4.07 39.27 33.33
CA LEU A 363 -4.74 38.66 34.49
C LEU A 363 -3.88 38.76 35.76
N SER A 364 -2.56 38.58 35.62
CA SER A 364 -1.62 38.68 36.74
C SER A 364 -1.55 40.11 37.29
N THR A 365 -1.50 41.11 36.41
CA THR A 365 -1.57 42.54 36.79
C THR A 365 -2.87 42.88 37.50
N LEU A 366 -4.03 42.48 36.95
CA LEU A 366 -5.33 42.69 37.56
C LEU A 366 -5.46 41.98 38.93
N HIS A 367 -4.83 40.82 39.10
CA HIS A 367 -4.79 40.12 40.38
C HIS A 367 -3.98 40.91 41.42
N MET A 368 -2.85 41.50 41.04
CA MET A 368 -2.08 42.39 41.94
C MET A 368 -2.86 43.65 42.31
N GLU A 369 -3.55 44.28 41.35
CA GLU A 369 -4.42 45.44 41.62
C GLU A 369 -5.55 45.08 42.59
N MET A 370 -6.24 43.95 42.38
CA MET A 370 -7.28 43.45 43.30
C MET A 370 -6.74 43.16 44.70
N SER A 371 -5.50 42.64 44.81
CA SER A 371 -4.84 42.42 46.10
C SER A 371 -4.54 43.75 46.82
N ASN A 372 -3.99 44.73 46.09
CA ASN A 372 -3.71 46.07 46.61
C ASN A 372 -4.99 46.78 47.06
N ILE A 373 -6.08 46.69 46.28
CA ILE A 373 -7.39 47.27 46.64
C ILE A 373 -7.94 46.62 47.92
N ARG A 374 -7.86 45.28 48.05
CA ARG A 374 -8.28 44.56 49.27
C ARG A 374 -7.48 44.98 50.50
N LYS A 375 -6.17 45.20 50.36
CA LYS A 375 -5.32 45.69 51.45
C LYS A 375 -5.71 47.12 51.85
N ASN A 376 -5.89 48.02 50.88
CA ASN A 376 -6.35 49.38 51.16
C ASN A 376 -7.74 49.38 51.83
N GLU A 377 -8.63 48.46 51.45
CA GLU A 377 -9.94 48.27 52.08
C GLU A 377 -9.82 47.77 53.54
N SER A 378 -8.90 46.85 53.85
CA SER A 378 -8.66 46.42 55.23
C SER A 378 -8.08 47.54 56.09
N ASP A 379 -7.13 48.30 55.54
CA ASP A 379 -6.47 49.41 56.25
C ASP A 379 -7.48 50.53 56.56
N LEU A 380 -8.35 50.87 55.59
CA LEU A 380 -9.46 51.81 55.79
C LEU A 380 -10.49 51.31 56.81
N LYS A 381 -10.85 50.03 56.79
CA LYS A 381 -11.75 49.44 57.82
C LYS A 381 -11.13 49.50 59.21
N GLN A 382 -9.82 49.29 59.34
CA GLN A 382 -9.11 49.39 60.61
C GLN A 382 -9.08 50.84 61.12
N GLN A 383 -8.80 51.83 60.25
CA GLN A 383 -8.88 53.25 60.61
C GLN A 383 -10.30 53.67 61.04
N LEU A 384 -11.33 53.17 60.36
CA LEU A 384 -12.73 53.41 60.75
C LEU A 384 -13.05 52.80 62.12
N ALA A 385 -12.57 51.58 62.41
CA ALA A 385 -12.76 50.96 63.72
C ALA A 385 -12.08 51.76 64.85
N THR A 386 -10.86 52.25 64.63
CA THR A 386 -10.14 53.10 65.61
C THR A 386 -10.87 54.41 65.87
N THR A 387 -11.29 55.14 64.84
CA THR A 387 -12.01 56.42 64.99
C THR A 387 -13.38 56.25 65.65
N VAL A 388 -14.08 55.14 65.39
CA VAL A 388 -15.32 54.80 66.12
C VAL A 388 -15.05 54.50 67.60
N ALA A 389 -13.95 53.82 67.94
CA ALA A 389 -13.56 53.58 69.33
C ALA A 389 -13.20 54.88 70.08
N GLU A 390 -12.44 55.79 69.44
CA GLU A 390 -12.13 57.12 69.96
C GLU A 390 -13.38 57.97 70.20
N LEU A 391 -14.34 57.97 69.24
CA LEU A 391 -15.63 58.64 69.41
C LEU A 391 -16.44 58.04 70.57
N HIS A 392 -16.41 56.72 70.74
CA HIS A 392 -17.09 56.06 71.85
C HIS A 392 -16.46 56.46 73.20
N GLN A 393 -15.12 56.46 73.30
CA GLN A 393 -14.40 56.91 74.49
C GLN A 393 -14.67 58.39 74.81
N ASN A 394 -14.68 59.26 73.81
CA ASN A 394 -15.04 60.67 73.99
C ASN A 394 -16.49 60.87 74.44
N THR A 395 -17.42 60.04 73.95
CA THR A 395 -18.83 60.04 74.38
C THR A 395 -18.96 59.59 75.84
N GLN A 396 -18.22 58.55 76.25
CA GLN A 396 -18.14 58.11 77.65
C GLN A 396 -17.56 59.22 78.55
N ASN A 397 -16.45 59.84 78.15
CA ASN A 397 -15.81 60.95 78.87
C ASN A 397 -16.77 62.13 79.04
N PHE A 398 -17.50 62.52 77.98
CA PHE A 398 -18.53 63.56 78.05
C PHE A 398 -19.67 63.18 79.01
N THR A 399 -20.10 61.92 79.02
CA THR A 399 -21.14 61.42 79.93
C THR A 399 -20.68 61.47 81.39
N ILE A 400 -19.44 61.09 81.68
CA ILE A 400 -18.83 61.15 83.03
C ILE A 400 -18.67 62.61 83.48
N LEU A 401 -18.23 63.51 82.59
CA LEU A 401 -18.12 64.95 82.89
C LEU A 401 -19.49 65.57 83.20
N LYS A 402 -20.53 65.16 82.46
CA LYS A 402 -21.91 65.59 82.73
C LYS A 402 -22.42 65.08 84.09
N GLN A 403 -22.19 63.81 84.42
CA GLN A 403 -22.52 63.27 85.75
C GLN A 403 -21.80 64.01 86.89
N LYS A 404 -20.53 64.38 86.70
CA LYS A 404 -19.77 65.20 87.66
C LYS A 404 -20.26 66.64 87.80
N GLN A 405 -21.14 67.11 86.92
CA GLN A 405 -21.70 68.46 86.96
C GLN A 405 -23.07 68.51 87.68
N ASP A 406 -23.69 67.34 87.91
CA ASP A 406 -25.05 67.19 88.47
C ASP A 406 -25.06 66.70 89.95
N GLU A 407 -23.91 66.58 90.64
CA GLU A 407 -23.83 66.18 92.06
C GLU A 407 -23.88 67.37 93.06
N PRO A 408 -24.80 67.36 94.04
CA PRO A 408 -24.77 68.28 95.18
C PRO A 408 -23.90 67.74 96.34
N ALA A 409 -23.19 68.62 97.03
CA ALA A 409 -22.19 68.25 98.03
C ALA A 409 -22.78 67.77 99.38
N ALA A 410 -22.32 66.62 99.89
CA ALA A 410 -22.25 66.35 101.35
C ALA A 410 -21.33 65.17 101.77
N LYS A 411 -20.24 65.55 102.47
CA LYS A 411 -19.64 64.91 103.66
C LYS A 411 -18.77 63.63 103.56
N GLN A 412 -17.88 63.60 104.56
CA GLN A 412 -16.78 62.66 104.83
C GLN A 412 -17.28 61.42 105.58
N ASP A 413 -16.53 60.31 105.50
CA ASP A 413 -15.89 59.71 106.68
C ASP A 413 -14.89 58.59 106.30
N GLU A 414 -13.78 58.54 107.03
CA GLU A 414 -12.77 57.46 107.10
C GLU A 414 -12.97 56.74 108.47
N PRO A 415 -12.23 55.67 108.87
CA PRO A 415 -11.31 54.77 108.14
C PRO A 415 -11.54 53.26 108.43
N THR A 416 -10.69 52.37 107.92
CA THR A 416 -10.01 51.30 108.73
C THR A 416 -8.96 50.50 107.94
N LYS A 417 -7.98 49.93 108.67
CA LYS A 417 -6.88 49.09 108.17
C LYS A 417 -7.29 47.61 108.05
N ASP A 418 -6.64 46.83 107.17
CA ASP A 418 -5.58 45.88 107.58
C ASP A 418 -4.93 45.12 106.41
N SER A 419 -3.69 44.68 106.64
CA SER A 419 -2.85 43.74 105.88
C SER A 419 -2.49 42.57 106.86
N PRO A 420 -1.94 41.38 106.48
CA PRO A 420 -0.99 41.12 105.37
C PRO A 420 -1.03 39.68 104.74
N GLU A 421 0.10 39.25 104.16
CA GLU A 421 0.60 37.87 103.90
C GLU A 421 0.40 37.13 102.54
N THR A 422 1.36 37.39 101.64
CA THR A 422 2.47 36.50 101.17
C THR A 422 2.26 35.05 100.66
N THR A 423 3.22 34.66 99.79
CA THR A 423 3.53 33.32 99.18
C THR A 423 2.70 32.96 97.92
N LYS A 424 3.24 32.28 96.88
CA LYS A 424 4.52 31.57 96.65
C LYS A 424 4.90 31.59 95.14
N ALA A 425 6.06 31.04 94.73
CA ALA A 425 6.71 31.36 93.43
C ALA A 425 6.94 30.17 92.45
N LYS A 426 7.05 30.51 91.14
CA LYS A 426 7.79 29.84 90.02
C LYS A 426 7.39 28.39 89.60
N PRO A 427 7.86 27.84 88.45
CA PRO A 427 8.51 28.42 87.24
C PRO A 427 7.91 27.95 85.86
N PRO A 428 8.40 28.44 84.70
CA PRO A 428 8.21 27.83 83.36
C PRO A 428 9.27 26.75 83.06
N PRO A 429 9.05 25.80 82.12
CA PRO A 429 9.46 25.94 80.69
C PRO A 429 8.48 25.20 79.73
N ASN A 430 8.72 24.82 78.45
CA ASN A 430 9.83 24.94 77.47
C ASN A 430 9.29 24.83 76.00
N PRO A 431 9.97 25.36 74.96
CA PRO A 431 9.70 25.05 73.53
C PRO A 431 10.66 23.97 72.97
N LEU A 432 10.25 23.20 71.94
CA LEU A 432 10.99 22.26 71.05
C LEU A 432 9.93 21.61 70.11
N PHE A 433 10.13 21.22 68.85
CA PHE A 433 11.21 21.22 67.83
C PHE A 433 10.58 21.78 66.51
N GLY A 434 11.29 22.06 65.41
CA GLY A 434 12.71 21.93 65.07
C GLY A 434 12.90 22.26 63.57
N ASP A 435 14.14 22.53 63.19
CA ASP A 435 14.54 23.08 61.88
C ASP A 435 14.45 22.06 60.72
N ASP A 436 14.35 22.54 59.47
CA ASP A 436 15.46 22.51 58.51
C ASP A 436 15.05 23.17 57.17
N ASP A 437 15.98 23.91 56.58
CA ASP A 437 15.84 24.65 55.32
C ASP A 437 16.28 23.83 54.08
N ASP A 438 15.76 24.25 52.93
CA ASP A 438 16.39 24.24 51.60
C ASP A 438 16.69 22.95 50.79
N ASP A 439 16.81 23.20 49.49
CA ASP A 439 17.43 22.44 48.40
C ASP A 439 16.74 21.21 47.77
N ASP A 440 16.03 21.54 46.68
CA ASP A 440 16.35 21.10 45.30
C ASP A 440 16.00 19.67 44.81
N LYS A 441 15.44 19.69 43.58
CA LYS A 441 15.52 18.68 42.49
C LYS A 441 14.54 17.50 42.36
N ASP A 442 14.40 17.15 41.07
CA ASP A 442 13.97 15.91 40.42
C ASP A 442 12.50 15.51 40.57
N GLU A 443 11.70 15.71 39.52
CA GLU A 443 11.48 14.74 38.43
C GLU A 443 10.77 13.46 38.90
N TRP A 444 9.45 13.38 38.67
CA TRP A 444 8.81 12.30 37.90
C TRP A 444 7.27 12.46 37.84
N TRP A 445 6.76 12.53 36.61
CA TRP A 445 5.47 11.93 36.25
C TRP A 445 5.76 10.87 35.20
N ASN A 446 5.15 9.69 35.35
CA ASN A 446 5.25 8.54 34.45
C ASN A 446 3.87 7.91 34.31
#